data_AF-A0A4R2TGR8-F1
#
_entry.id   AF-A0A4R2TGR8-F1
#
_cell.length_a   1.000
_cell.length_b   1.000
_cell.length_c   1.000
_cell.angle_alpha   90.00
_cell.angle_beta   90.00
_cell.angle_gamma   90.00
#
_symmetry.space_group_name_H-M   'P 1'
#
loop_
_entity.id
_entity.type
_entity.pdbx_description
1 polymer ?
#
loop_
_entity_poly.entity_id
_entity_poly.type
_entity_poly.pdbx_seq_one_letter_code
_entity_poly.pdbx_strand_id
1 'polypeptide(L)'
;MKTSTEISPLVRVPVLEHHETYNGKGYPRGLQHTETHIFSKIIGLVDAFDAMTSDRPHRKPLPVPEVIEFIMASGGTIFDPQLAKAFVKHINPYPLNTIVELNDGSVGVVLKVNNSLFTRPVIRLIMDKNQTKVSKTIDLLQEKTLVIKTILTKM
;
A
#
# COMPACT_ATOMS: atom_id res chain seq x y z
N MET A 1 -15.17 26.68 2.52
CA MET A 1 -13.78 26.35 2.93
C MET A 1 -12.74 26.68 1.87
N LYS A 2 -12.84 26.19 0.63
CA LYS A 2 -11.81 26.35 -0.43
C LYS A 2 -11.51 27.81 -0.84
N THR A 3 -12.47 28.74 -0.67
CA THR A 3 -12.33 30.17 -1.00
C THR A 3 -12.13 31.10 0.21
N SER A 4 -12.13 30.58 1.45
CA SER A 4 -12.01 31.42 2.64
C SER A 4 -10.62 32.05 2.72
N THR A 5 -10.52 33.37 2.85
CA THR A 5 -9.23 34.08 2.97
C THR A 5 -8.64 34.03 4.37
N GLU A 6 -9.41 33.62 5.37
CA GLU A 6 -8.98 33.50 6.77
C GLU A 6 -8.17 32.22 7.04
N ILE A 7 -8.26 31.24 6.14
CA ILE A 7 -7.55 29.97 6.26
C ILE A 7 -6.25 30.06 5.44
N SER A 8 -5.15 29.63 6.05
CA SER A 8 -3.83 29.59 5.40
C SER A 8 -3.88 28.89 4.04
N PRO A 9 -3.22 29.43 3.00
CA PRO A 9 -3.06 28.76 1.70
C PRO A 9 -2.49 27.35 1.82
N LEU A 10 -1.61 27.09 2.81
CA LEU A 10 -1.03 25.77 3.06
C LEU A 10 -2.06 24.69 3.40
N VAL A 11 -3.26 25.09 3.85
CA VAL A 11 -4.38 24.17 4.11
C VAL A 11 -5.37 24.18 2.95
N ARG A 12 -5.71 25.35 2.41
CA ARG A 12 -6.72 25.48 1.36
C ARG A 12 -6.32 24.84 0.05
N VAL A 13 -5.06 25.01 -0.34
CA VAL A 13 -4.55 24.51 -1.63
C VAL A 13 -4.62 22.98 -1.65
N PRO A 14 -4.10 22.24 -0.64
CA PRO A 14 -4.23 20.79 -0.60
C PRO A 14 -5.67 20.29 -0.58
N VAL A 15 -6.55 20.95 0.18
CA VAL A 15 -7.98 20.61 0.20
C VAL A 15 -8.64 20.84 -1.17
N LEU A 16 -8.22 21.85 -1.93
CA LEU A 16 -8.73 22.10 -3.27
C LEU A 16 -8.22 21.06 -4.28
N GLU A 17 -6.94 20.71 -4.20
CA GLU A 17 -6.17 19.99 -5.22
C GLU A 17 -5.97 18.49 -4.95
N HIS A 18 -6.34 17.91 -3.80
CA HIS A 18 -6.02 16.51 -3.48
C HIS A 18 -6.67 15.46 -4.42
N HIS A 19 -7.57 15.86 -5.31
CA HIS A 19 -8.12 15.03 -6.38
C HIS A 19 -7.49 15.30 -7.76
N GLU A 20 -6.50 16.19 -7.84
CA GLU A 20 -5.64 16.31 -9.03
C GLU A 20 -4.76 15.05 -9.14
N THR A 21 -4.49 14.60 -10.36
CA THR A 21 -3.70 13.39 -10.62
C THR A 21 -2.39 13.74 -11.33
N TYR A 22 -1.40 12.86 -11.21
CA TYR A 22 -0.08 13.05 -11.83
C TYR A 22 -0.15 13.38 -13.33
N ASN A 23 -1.04 12.71 -14.07
CA ASN A 23 -1.21 12.88 -15.51
C ASN A 23 -2.16 14.03 -15.92
N GLY A 24 -2.60 14.88 -14.98
CA GLY A 24 -3.49 16.02 -15.26
C GLY A 24 -4.92 15.66 -15.63
N LYS A 25 -5.35 14.41 -15.45
CA LYS A 25 -6.74 13.98 -15.66
C LYS A 25 -7.62 14.12 -14.41
N GLY A 26 -7.05 14.60 -13.31
CA GLY A 26 -7.75 14.88 -12.08
C GLY A 26 -8.59 16.16 -12.15
N TYR A 27 -9.12 16.55 -11.00
CA TYR A 27 -10.04 17.68 -10.89
C TYR A 27 -9.76 18.45 -9.59
N PRO A 28 -10.20 19.72 -9.48
CA PRO A 28 -11.11 20.45 -10.37
C PRO A 28 -10.49 21.16 -11.57
N ARG A 29 -9.16 21.33 -11.64
CA ARG A 29 -8.50 22.14 -12.67
C ARG A 29 -7.75 21.33 -13.72
N GLY A 30 -7.50 20.05 -13.49
CA GLY A 30 -6.72 19.22 -14.41
C GLY A 30 -5.25 19.64 -14.42
N LEU A 31 -4.71 19.95 -13.24
CA LEU A 31 -3.33 20.42 -13.10
C LEU A 31 -2.33 19.32 -13.45
N GLN A 32 -1.24 19.68 -14.12
CA GLN A 32 -0.13 18.74 -14.27
C GLN A 32 0.61 18.54 -12.94
N HIS A 33 1.35 17.43 -12.86
CA HIS A 33 2.14 17.08 -11.69
C HIS A 33 3.03 18.22 -11.17
N THR A 34 3.69 18.98 -12.04
CA THR A 34 4.61 20.07 -11.67
C THR A 34 3.90 21.27 -11.05
N GLU A 35 2.59 21.42 -11.28
CA GLU A 35 1.77 22.54 -10.82
C GLU A 35 1.06 22.23 -9.49
N THR A 36 0.93 20.95 -9.15
CA THR A 36 0.22 20.50 -7.96
C THR A 36 1.09 20.62 -6.72
N HIS A 37 0.56 21.22 -5.65
CA HIS A 37 1.31 21.39 -4.40
C HIS A 37 1.65 20.04 -3.75
N ILE A 38 2.81 19.92 -3.11
CA ILE A 38 3.29 18.65 -2.53
C ILE A 38 2.32 18.07 -1.50
N PHE A 39 1.74 18.91 -0.63
CA PHE A 39 0.73 18.46 0.32
C PHE A 39 -0.55 17.94 -0.35
N SER A 40 -0.94 18.50 -1.51
CA SER A 40 -2.08 17.97 -2.29
C SER A 40 -1.81 16.55 -2.76
N LYS A 41 -0.59 16.29 -3.25
CA LYS A 41 -0.13 14.95 -3.68
C LYS A 41 -0.14 13.96 -2.51
N ILE A 42 0.36 14.38 -1.35
CA ILE A 42 0.40 13.55 -0.12
C ILE A 42 -1.02 13.21 0.33
N ILE A 43 -1.90 14.21 0.45
CA ILE A 43 -3.28 14.00 0.90
C ILE A 43 -4.03 13.10 -0.11
N GLY A 44 -3.90 13.34 -1.41
CA GLY A 44 -4.56 12.52 -2.43
C GLY A 44 -4.17 11.05 -2.37
N LEU A 45 -2.89 10.75 -2.11
CA LEU A 45 -2.43 9.38 -1.94
C LEU A 45 -2.99 8.75 -0.65
N VAL A 46 -2.91 9.45 0.48
CA VAL A 46 -3.38 8.95 1.78
C VAL A 46 -4.90 8.76 1.78
N ASP A 47 -5.65 9.70 1.19
CA ASP A 47 -7.10 9.61 1.01
C ASP A 47 -7.48 8.37 0.20
N ALA A 48 -6.78 8.10 -0.91
CA ALA A 48 -7.00 6.90 -1.70
C ALA A 48 -6.68 5.61 -0.91
N PHE A 49 -5.58 5.59 -0.16
CA PHE A 49 -5.20 4.44 0.67
C PHE A 49 -6.24 4.13 1.75
N ASP A 50 -6.63 5.14 2.53
CA ASP A 50 -7.66 5.00 3.57
C ASP A 50 -8.99 4.59 2.93
N ALA A 51 -9.36 5.21 1.81
CA ALA A 51 -10.55 4.85 1.06
C ALA A 51 -10.58 3.40 0.59
N MET A 52 -9.43 2.81 0.29
CA MET A 52 -9.30 1.42 -0.17
C MET A 52 -9.29 0.42 0.98
N THR A 53 -8.70 0.78 2.11
CA THR A 53 -8.45 -0.11 3.27
C THR A 53 -9.50 0.00 4.39
N SER A 54 -10.39 0.99 4.33
CA SER A 54 -11.49 1.17 5.27
C SER A 54 -12.79 0.52 4.80
N ASP A 55 -13.59 0.05 5.77
CA ASP A 55 -14.92 -0.49 5.51
C ASP A 55 -15.90 0.61 5.11
N ARG A 56 -16.73 0.34 4.10
CA ARG A 56 -17.71 1.30 3.56
C ARG A 56 -19.04 0.58 3.34
N PRO A 57 -20.19 1.28 3.46
CA PRO A 57 -21.51 0.67 3.32
C PRO A 57 -21.72 -0.17 2.03
N HIS A 58 -20.95 0.11 0.98
CA HIS A 58 -21.08 -0.54 -0.32
C HIS A 58 -19.85 -1.38 -0.74
N ARG A 59 -18.79 -1.44 0.08
CA ARG A 59 -17.58 -2.19 -0.28
C ARG A 59 -16.78 -2.58 0.97
N LYS A 60 -16.41 -3.86 1.03
CA LYS A 60 -15.44 -4.36 2.00
C LYS A 60 -14.06 -3.70 1.78
N PRO A 61 -13.25 -3.60 2.84
CA PRO A 61 -11.88 -3.14 2.71
C PRO A 61 -11.06 -4.09 1.83
N LEU A 62 -10.19 -3.52 0.99
CA LEU A 62 -9.21 -4.29 0.23
C LEU A 62 -8.03 -4.66 1.15
N PRO A 63 -7.44 -5.85 0.98
CA PRO A 63 -6.20 -6.20 1.67
C PRO A 63 -5.08 -5.20 1.38
N VAL A 64 -4.35 -4.79 2.42
CA VAL A 64 -3.23 -3.84 2.31
C VAL A 64 -2.22 -4.21 1.20
N PRO A 65 -1.83 -5.49 0.99
CA PRO A 65 -0.96 -5.86 -0.13
C PRO A 65 -1.49 -5.44 -1.50
N GLU A 66 -2.79 -5.64 -1.75
CA GLU A 66 -3.44 -5.28 -3.03
C GLU A 66 -3.47 -3.76 -3.23
N VAL A 67 -3.73 -3.01 -2.14
CA VAL A 67 -3.73 -1.54 -2.17
C VAL A 67 -2.34 -0.99 -2.45
N ILE A 68 -1.30 -1.59 -1.87
CA ILE A 68 0.10 -1.25 -2.15
C ILE A 68 0.43 -1.50 -3.62
N GLU A 69 0.01 -2.64 -4.17
CA GLU A 69 0.22 -2.97 -5.59
C GLU A 69 -0.45 -1.93 -6.50
N PHE A 70 -1.71 -1.58 -6.21
CA PHE A 70 -2.44 -0.54 -6.94
C PHE A 70 -1.72 0.82 -6.89
N ILE A 71 -1.26 1.26 -5.70
CA ILE A 71 -0.56 2.55 -5.54
C ILE A 71 0.73 2.57 -6.35
N MET A 72 1.53 1.49 -6.31
CA MET A 72 2.77 1.38 -7.07
C MET A 72 2.51 1.34 -8.58
N ALA A 73 1.53 0.55 -9.02
CA ALA A 73 1.13 0.44 -10.43
C ALA A 73 0.57 1.75 -10.99
N SER A 74 -0.04 2.58 -10.13
CA SER A 74 -0.61 3.88 -10.49
C SER A 74 0.41 5.04 -10.44
N GLY A 75 1.69 4.73 -10.16
CA GLY A 75 2.77 5.71 -10.22
C GLY A 75 2.93 6.25 -11.65
N GLY A 76 2.96 7.58 -11.79
CA GLY A 76 3.09 8.25 -13.08
C GLY A 76 1.77 8.42 -13.83
N THR A 77 0.66 7.96 -13.26
CA THR A 77 -0.70 8.19 -13.78
C THR A 77 -1.56 8.91 -12.77
N ILE A 78 -1.83 8.29 -11.63
CA ILE A 78 -2.61 8.88 -10.53
C ILE A 78 -1.66 9.55 -9.55
N PHE A 79 -0.64 8.83 -9.10
CA PHE A 79 0.26 9.28 -8.04
C PHE A 79 1.63 9.67 -8.58
N ASP A 80 2.32 10.56 -7.86
CA ASP A 80 3.75 10.78 -8.03
C ASP A 80 4.52 9.47 -7.73
N PRO A 81 5.33 8.95 -8.68
CA PRO A 81 6.10 7.71 -8.48
C PRO A 81 7.03 7.74 -7.27
N GLN A 82 7.66 8.90 -6.98
CA GLN A 82 8.58 9.06 -5.86
C GLN A 82 7.80 8.99 -4.54
N LEU A 83 6.64 9.64 -4.49
CA LEU A 83 5.77 9.62 -3.33
C LEU A 83 5.18 8.22 -3.10
N ALA A 84 4.71 7.54 -4.15
CA ALA A 84 4.21 6.16 -4.05
C ALA A 84 5.28 5.22 -3.48
N LYS A 85 6.51 5.30 -4.00
CA LYS A 85 7.65 4.53 -3.51
C LYS A 85 8.01 4.86 -2.06
N ALA A 86 7.94 6.13 -1.67
CA ALA A 86 8.19 6.56 -0.30
C ALA A 86 7.10 6.05 0.66
N PHE A 87 5.82 6.12 0.25
CA PHE A 87 4.69 5.66 1.04
C PHE A 87 4.75 4.16 1.32
N VAL A 88 4.96 3.33 0.29
CA VAL A 88 4.99 1.86 0.44
C VAL A 88 6.13 1.37 1.34
N LYS A 89 7.24 2.11 1.41
CA LYS A 89 8.33 1.82 2.37
C LYS A 89 7.93 2.03 3.84
N HIS A 90 6.79 2.63 4.12
CA HIS A 90 6.29 2.93 5.47
C HIS A 90 5.02 2.16 5.84
N ILE A 91 4.46 1.35 4.93
CA ILE A 91 3.27 0.54 5.19
C ILE A 91 3.64 -0.93 5.28
N ASN A 92 3.34 -1.55 6.43
CA ASN A 92 3.53 -2.99 6.60
C ASN A 92 2.29 -3.77 6.09
N PRO A 93 2.38 -4.53 4.98
CA PRO A 93 1.27 -5.32 4.48
C PRO A 93 1.04 -6.61 5.27
N TYR A 94 2.05 -7.07 6.02
CA TYR A 94 2.07 -8.37 6.68
C TYR A 94 2.49 -8.23 8.15
N PRO A 95 1.54 -7.89 9.05
CA PRO A 95 1.81 -7.84 10.49
C PRO A 95 2.34 -9.17 11.03
N LEU A 96 3.01 -9.12 12.19
CA LEU A 96 3.41 -10.33 12.91
C LEU A 96 2.22 -11.25 13.16
N ASN A 97 2.50 -12.55 13.14
CA ASN A 97 1.50 -13.62 13.32
C ASN A 97 0.44 -13.73 12.22
N THR A 98 0.60 -13.00 11.10
CA THR A 98 -0.25 -13.21 9.92
C THR A 98 0.08 -14.56 9.29
N ILE A 99 -0.94 -15.35 8.98
CA ILE A 99 -0.78 -16.59 8.22
C ILE A 99 -0.84 -16.24 6.73
N VAL A 100 0.12 -16.73 5.96
CA VAL A 100 0.27 -16.42 4.54
C VAL A 100 0.46 -17.69 3.73
N GLU A 101 -0.13 -17.70 2.54
CA GLU A 101 0.15 -18.69 1.49
C GLU A 101 1.18 -18.09 0.53
N LEU A 102 2.18 -18.87 0.14
CA LEU A 102 3.16 -18.50 -0.86
C LEU A 102 2.70 -18.94 -2.26
N ASN A 103 3.34 -18.40 -3.29
CA ASN A 103 3.07 -18.75 -4.69
C ASN A 103 3.27 -20.23 -5.05
N ASP A 104 4.04 -20.99 -4.26
CA ASP A 104 4.24 -22.43 -4.44
C ASP A 104 3.23 -23.30 -3.65
N GLY A 105 2.27 -22.68 -2.98
CA GLY A 105 1.27 -23.34 -2.14
C GLY A 105 1.72 -23.61 -0.70
N SER A 106 2.98 -23.33 -0.35
CA SER A 106 3.46 -23.45 1.03
C SER A 106 2.74 -22.43 1.92
N VAL A 107 2.54 -22.79 3.20
CA VAL A 107 1.87 -21.92 4.18
C VAL A 107 2.82 -21.62 5.33
N GLY A 108 2.86 -20.36 5.76
CA GLY A 108 3.70 -19.92 6.86
C GLY A 108 3.07 -18.84 7.72
N VAL A 109 3.73 -18.55 8.84
CA VAL A 109 3.39 -17.48 9.77
C VAL A 109 4.48 -16.42 9.76
N VAL A 110 4.12 -15.15 9.68
CA VAL A 110 5.07 -14.03 9.73
C VAL A 110 5.70 -13.93 11.12
N LEU A 111 7.02 -14.09 11.19
CA LEU A 111 7.79 -13.99 12.44
C LEU A 111 8.49 -12.64 12.62
N LYS A 112 8.91 -12.00 11.52
CA LYS A 112 9.63 -10.73 11.54
C LYS A 112 9.37 -9.93 10.28
N VAL A 113 9.28 -8.62 10.43
CA VAL A 113 9.14 -7.67 9.34
C VAL A 113 10.51 -7.09 8.98
N ASN A 114 10.85 -7.04 7.69
CA ASN A 114 12.11 -6.46 7.22
C ASN A 114 11.93 -4.95 7.00
N ASN A 115 12.62 -4.12 7.79
CA ASN A 115 12.48 -2.65 7.79
C ASN A 115 12.83 -1.96 6.46
N SER A 116 13.56 -2.64 5.57
CA SER A 116 13.91 -2.11 4.24
C SER A 116 12.86 -2.45 3.17
N LEU A 117 12.13 -3.57 3.32
CA LEU A 117 11.17 -4.10 2.36
C LEU A 117 10.09 -4.91 3.09
N PHE A 118 8.99 -4.24 3.44
CA PHE A 118 7.89 -4.86 4.19
C PHE A 118 7.14 -5.97 3.45
N THR A 119 7.22 -6.00 2.11
CA THR A 119 6.65 -7.09 1.29
C THR A 119 7.46 -8.38 1.37
N ARG A 120 8.63 -8.38 2.02
CA ARG A 120 9.53 -9.52 2.13
C ARG A 120 9.83 -9.86 3.60
N PRO A 121 8.84 -10.30 4.41
CA PRO A 121 9.07 -10.66 5.80
C PRO A 121 9.84 -11.98 5.96
N VAL A 122 10.28 -12.25 7.20
CA VAL A 122 10.73 -13.57 7.63
C VAL A 122 9.50 -14.36 8.10
N ILE A 123 9.35 -15.57 7.55
CA ILE A 123 8.22 -16.46 7.82
C ILE A 123 8.70 -17.79 8.41
N ARG A 124 7.89 -18.41 9.25
CA ARG A 124 8.02 -19.83 9.61
C ARG A 124 7.01 -20.61 8.80
N LEU A 125 7.49 -21.45 7.89
CA LEU A 125 6.64 -22.43 7.21
C LEU A 125 6.05 -23.40 8.24
N ILE A 126 4.75 -23.61 8.13
CA ILE A 126 3.97 -24.60 8.87
C ILE A 126 3.55 -25.77 7.97
N MET A 127 3.42 -25.51 6.66
CA MET A 127 3.19 -26.51 5.61
C MET A 127 4.08 -26.19 4.42
N ASP A 128 4.70 -27.21 3.82
CA ASP A 128 5.46 -27.07 2.57
C ASP A 128 4.55 -27.20 1.34
N LYS A 129 5.14 -27.08 0.15
CA LYS A 129 4.45 -27.27 -1.15
C LYS A 129 3.76 -28.63 -1.32
N ASN A 130 4.13 -29.64 -0.52
CA ASN A 130 3.53 -30.98 -0.53
C ASN A 130 2.46 -31.14 0.57
N GLN A 131 2.06 -30.04 1.23
CA GLN A 131 1.13 -30.03 2.36
C GLN A 131 1.62 -30.86 3.56
N THR A 132 2.94 -31.04 3.68
CA THR A 132 3.56 -31.72 4.81
C THR A 132 3.88 -30.71 5.91
N LYS A 133 3.58 -31.05 7.17
CA LYS A 133 3.92 -30.20 8.31
C LYS A 133 5.43 -30.04 8.41
N VAL A 134 5.87 -28.80 8.45
CA VAL A 134 7.28 -28.43 8.60
C VAL A 134 7.43 -27.32 9.63
N SER A 135 8.64 -27.11 10.13
CA SER A 135 8.99 -25.97 10.98
C SER A 135 10.31 -25.39 10.49
N LYS A 136 10.26 -24.73 9.33
CA LYS A 136 11.42 -24.10 8.69
C LYS A 136 11.23 -22.59 8.63
N THR A 137 12.24 -21.84 9.06
CA THR A 137 12.26 -20.38 8.92
C THR A 137 12.86 -19.99 7.57
N ILE A 138 12.21 -19.06 6.87
CA ILE A 138 12.65 -18.53 5.57
C ILE A 138 12.58 -17.00 5.62
N ASP A 139 13.64 -16.35 5.17
CA ASP A 139 13.67 -14.90 4.94
C ASP A 139 13.34 -14.63 3.47
N LEU A 140 12.16 -14.09 3.19
CA LEU A 140 11.73 -13.78 1.82
C LEU A 140 12.55 -12.65 1.18
N LEU A 141 13.38 -11.93 1.94
CA LEU A 141 14.35 -10.99 1.39
C LEU A 141 15.51 -11.72 0.69
N GLN A 142 15.89 -12.90 1.21
CA GLN A 142 16.95 -13.74 0.64
C GLN A 142 16.39 -14.70 -0.41
N GLU A 143 15.25 -15.31 -0.13
CA GLU A 143 14.58 -16.20 -1.07
C GLU A 143 13.78 -15.39 -2.10
N LYS A 144 14.32 -15.28 -3.31
CA LYS A 144 13.76 -14.39 -4.33
C LYS A 144 12.57 -14.98 -5.06
N THR A 145 12.49 -16.29 -5.13
CA THR A 145 11.51 -17.03 -5.94
C THR A 145 10.15 -17.17 -5.26
N LEU A 146 10.14 -17.10 -3.92
CA LEU A 146 8.93 -17.17 -3.12
C LEU A 146 8.35 -15.77 -2.89
N VAL A 147 7.05 -15.65 -3.12
CA VAL A 147 6.27 -14.44 -2.84
C VAL A 147 5.01 -14.80 -2.09
N ILE A 148 4.57 -13.91 -1.19
CA ILE A 148 3.28 -14.07 -0.53
C ILE A 148 2.19 -13.87 -1.59
N LYS A 149 1.39 -14.90 -1.79
CA LYS A 149 0.27 -14.92 -2.72
C LYS A 149 -1.00 -14.39 -2.07
N THR A 150 -1.30 -14.83 -0.85
CA THR A 150 -2.48 -14.36 -0.11
C THR A 150 -2.29 -14.47 1.39
N ILE A 151 -3.10 -13.70 2.12
CA ILE A 151 -3.24 -13.79 3.56
C ILE A 151 -4.33 -14.81 3.86
N LEU A 152 -3.99 -15.85 4.61
CA LEU A 152 -4.97 -16.79 5.15
C LEU A 152 -5.45 -16.20 6.47
N THR A 153 -6.74 -15.87 6.54
CA THR A 153 -7.39 -15.03 7.54
C THR A 153 -6.88 -15.24 8.98
N LYS A 154 -6.64 -14.14 9.71
CA LYS A 154 -6.55 -14.14 11.18
C LYS A 154 -7.87 -14.70 11.74
N MET A 155 -7.80 -15.71 12.60
CA MET A 155 -8.91 -16.01 13.52
C MET A 155 -9.14 -14.83 14.46
#